data_AF-A0A939U910-F1
#
_entry.id   AF-A0A939U910-F1
#
_cell.length_a   1.000
_cell.length_b   1.000
_cell.length_c   1.000
_cell.angle_alpha   90.00
_cell.angle_beta   90.00
_cell.angle_gamma   90.00
#
_symmetry.space_group_name_H-M   'P 1'
#
loop_
_entity.id
_entity.type
_entity.pdbx_description
1 polymer ?
#
loop_
_entity_poly.entity_id
_entity_poly.type
_entity_poly.pdbx_seq_one_letter_code
_entity_poly.pdbx_strand_id
1 'polypeptide(L)' 'MTQESEGKYIFGVVKVGDKGQVVIPRDARKLYDIKPGDALLVLGDQKGMALIKTEVFQSAIDQAMEG' A
#
# COMPACT_ATOMS: atom_id res chain seq x y z
N MET A 1 8.74 -22.56 -18.73
CA MET A 1 8.71 -21.09 -18.80
C MET A 1 8.01 -20.62 -17.54
N THR A 2 8.75 -20.24 -16.51
CA THR A 2 8.19 -19.73 -15.26
C THR A 2 7.68 -18.33 -15.53
N GLN A 3 6.36 -18.14 -15.46
CA GLN A 3 5.72 -16.85 -15.55
C GLN A 3 6.31 -15.95 -14.45
N GLU A 4 7.12 -14.96 -14.84
CA GLU A 4 7.58 -13.93 -13.92
C GLU A 4 6.34 -13.20 -13.39
N SER A 5 6.24 -13.08 -12.06
CA SER A 5 5.10 -12.47 -11.41
C SER A 5 5.28 -10.95 -11.44
N GLU A 6 4.97 -10.34 -12.58
CA GLU A 6 4.92 -8.89 -12.69
C GLU A 6 4.06 -8.30 -11.56
N GLY A 7 4.62 -7.34 -10.82
CA GLY A 7 3.89 -6.60 -9.78
C GLY A 7 3.89 -7.20 -8.37
N LYS A 8 4.57 -8.33 -8.10
CA LYS A 8 4.70 -8.87 -6.72
C LYS A 8 6.05 -8.52 -6.12
N TYR A 9 6.04 -7.82 -4.99
CA TYR A 9 7.26 -7.34 -4.32
C TYR A 9 7.27 -7.70 -2.83
N ILE A 10 8.43 -8.13 -2.32
CA ILE A 10 8.70 -8.24 -0.89
C ILE A 10 9.72 -7.16 -0.53
N PHE A 11 9.32 -6.19 0.29
CA PHE A 11 10.19 -5.09 0.73
C PHE A 11 10.88 -5.35 2.08
N GLY A 12 10.77 -6.59 2.60
CA GLY A 12 11.35 -7.03 3.87
C GLY A 12 10.33 -7.07 5.02
N VAL A 13 10.83 -7.41 6.21
CA VAL A 13 10.05 -7.45 7.45
C VAL A 13 10.29 -6.14 8.21
N VAL A 14 9.21 -5.48 8.62
CA VAL A 14 9.27 -4.27 9.47
C VAL A 14 8.75 -4.59 10.86
N LYS A 15 9.25 -3.85 11.86
CA LYS A 15 8.78 -3.95 13.24
C LYS A 15 7.89 -2.76 13.56
N VAL A 16 6.94 -2.98 14.47
CA VAL A 16 6.09 -1.94 15.04
C VAL A 16 6.91 -1.23 16.13
N GLY A 17 6.95 0.10 16.08
CA GLY A 17 7.58 0.93 17.10
C GLY A 17 6.69 1.09 18.35
N ASP A 18 7.23 1.72 19.39
CA ASP A 18 6.59 1.83 20.71
C ASP A 18 5.24 2.58 20.71
N LYS A 19 4.94 3.36 19.65
CA LYS A 19 3.67 4.07 19.49
C LYS A 19 2.76 3.44 18.46
N GLY A 20 3.02 2.18 18.06
CA GLY A 20 2.24 1.49 17.05
C GLY A 20 2.56 1.89 15.60
N GLN A 21 3.58 2.72 15.38
CA GLN A 21 3.98 3.16 14.04
C GLN A 21 4.80 2.09 13.31
N VAL A 22 4.61 2.01 11.99
CA VAL A 22 5.46 1.21 11.10
C VAL A 22 6.18 2.12 10.12
N VAL A 23 7.43 1.79 9.81
CA VAL A 23 8.21 2.53 8.80
C VAL A 23 8.00 1.87 7.45
N ILE A 24 7.51 2.63 6.47
CA ILE A 24 7.41 2.16 5.08
C ILE A 24 8.84 2.06 4.49
N PRO A 25 9.28 0.87 4.02
CA PRO A 25 10.61 0.68 3.45
C PRO A 25 10.90 1.68 2.33
N ARG A 26 12.17 2.10 2.22
CA ARG A 26 12.60 3.09 1.23
C ARG A 26 12.21 2.70 -0.19
N ASP A 27 12.37 1.43 -0.54
CA ASP A 27 12.12 0.96 -1.90
C ASP A 27 10.62 0.85 -2.20
N ALA A 28 9.79 0.52 -1.20
CA ALA A 28 8.34 0.62 -1.32
C ALA A 28 7.90 2.07 -1.55
N ARG A 29 8.47 3.03 -0.81
CA ARG A 29 8.17 4.46 -1.00
C ARG A 29 8.54 4.95 -2.40
N LYS A 30 9.68 4.51 -2.93
CA LYS A 30 10.11 4.86 -4.30
C LYS A 30 9.19 4.23 -5.35
N LEU A 31 8.87 2.95 -5.20
CA LEU A 31 8.06 2.23 -6.19
C LEU A 31 6.64 2.79 -6.28
N TYR A 32 6.02 3.08 -5.13
CA TYR A 32 4.65 3.57 -5.04
C TYR A 32 4.54 5.10 -4.94
N ASP A 33 5.65 5.82 -5.16
CA ASP A 33 5.75 7.30 -5.07
C ASP A 33 5.07 7.88 -3.81
N ILE A 34 5.38 7.32 -2.64
CA ILE A 34 4.84 7.75 -1.35
C ILE A 34 5.73 8.87 -0.77
N LYS A 35 5.14 10.04 -0.58
CA LYS A 35 5.81 11.27 -0.12
C LYS A 35 5.31 11.73 1.25
N PRO A 36 6.10 12.53 1.99
CA PRO A 36 5.60 13.21 3.18
C PRO A 36 4.37 14.06 2.84
N GLY A 37 3.29 13.90 3.61
CA GLY A 37 2.01 14.58 3.38
C GLY A 37 0.98 13.73 2.63
N ASP A 38 1.39 12.62 2.01
CA ASP A 38 0.45 11.69 1.36
C ASP A 38 -0.49 11.06 2.39
N ALA A 39 -1.77 10.99 2.03
CA ALA A 39 -2.79 10.28 2.79
C ALA A 39 -2.89 8.83 2.31
N LEU A 40 -2.65 7.89 3.22
CA LEU A 40 -2.85 6.46 3.00
C LEU A 40 -4.09 5.97 3.75
N LEU A 41 -4.97 5.29 3.03
CA LEU A 41 -6.09 4.55 3.60
C LEU A 41 -5.58 3.24 4.19
N VAL A 42 -5.97 2.94 5.43
CA VAL A 42 -5.73 1.66 6.09
C VAL A 42 -6.99 0.82 5.96
N LEU A 43 -6.88 -0.32 5.29
CA LEU A 43 -7.95 -1.31 5.18
C LEU A 43 -7.54 -2.60 5.88
N GLY A 44 -8.50 -3.38 6.37
CA GLY A 44 -8.19 -4.65 7.00
C GLY A 44 -9.38 -5.57 7.13
N ASP A 45 -9.06 -6.86 7.24
CA ASP A 45 -9.98 -7.94 7.59
C ASP A 45 -9.32 -8.85 8.64
N GLN A 46 -9.91 -10.03 8.89
CA GLN A 46 -9.35 -10.98 9.86
C GLN A 46 -8.00 -11.58 9.45
N LYS A 47 -7.60 -11.45 8.18
CA LYS A 47 -6.37 -12.04 7.63
C LYS A 47 -5.22 -11.05 7.60
N GLY A 48 -5.50 -9.75 7.61
CA GLY A 48 -4.46 -8.74 7.66
C GLY A 48 -4.95 -7.33 7.35
N MET A 49 -3.99 -6.45 7.08
CA MET A 49 -4.23 -5.06 6.71
C MET A 49 -3.45 -4.69 5.46
N ALA A 50 -4.00 -3.74 4.71
CA ALA A 50 -3.41 -3.15 3.53
C ALA A 50 -3.35 -1.63 3.68
N LEU A 51 -2.34 -1.02 3.05
CA LEU A 51 -2.20 0.42 2.89
C LEU A 51 -2.40 0.77 1.42
N ILE A 52 -3.29 1.71 1.13
CA ILE A 52 -3.61 2.15 -0.24
C ILE A 52 -3.54 3.68 -0.28
N LYS A 53 -2.96 4.27 -1.33
CA LYS A 53 -3.04 5.73 -1.50
C LYS A 53 -4.50 6.15 -1.67
N THR A 54 -4.92 7.17 -0.95
CA THR A 54 -6.33 7.63 -0.98
C THR A 54 -6.77 8.01 -2.38
N GLU A 55 -5.88 8.59 -3.19
CA GLU A 55 -6.14 8.94 -4.60
C GLU A 55 -6.51 7.72 -5.45
N VAL A 56 -5.81 6.60 -5.28
CA VAL A 56 -6.04 5.35 -6.04
C VAL A 56 -7.40 4.77 -5.66
N PHE A 57 -7.72 4.79 -4.36
CA PHE A 57 -9.02 4.32 -3.87
C PHE A 57 -10.17 5.19 -4.38
N GLN A 58 -10.02 6.52 -4.37
CA GLN A 58 -11.03 7.43 -4.89
C GLN A 58 -11.30 7.17 -6.38
N SER A 59 -10.26 7.07 -7.20
CA SER A 59 -10.41 6.76 -8.63
C SER A 59 -11.11 5.43 -8.87
N ALA A 60 -10.87 4.42 -8.03
CA ALA A 60 -11.55 3.12 -8.13
C ALA A 60 -13.05 3.21 -7.78
N ILE A 61 -13.42 4.02 -6.78
CA ILE A 61 -14.84 4.28 -6.44
C ILE A 61 -15.52 5.01 -7.58
N ASP A 62 -14.90 6.08 -8.09
CA ASP A 62 -15.51 6.90 -9.15
C ASP A 62 -15.84 6.03 -10.37
N GLN A 63 -14.89 5.18 -10.80
CA GLN A 63 -15.11 4.22 -11.91
C GLN A 63 -16.22 3.20 -11.63
N ALA A 64 -16.38 2.76 -10.38
CA ALA A 64 -17.41 1.79 -10.01
C ALA A 64 -18.81 2.41 -9.92
N MET A 65 -18.90 3.71 -9.68
CA MET A 65 -20.16 4.46 -9.58
C MET A 65 -20.64 4.99 -10.95
N GLU A 66 -19.73 5.11 -11.92
CA GLU A 66 -20.02 5.54 -13.29
C GLU A 66 -20.42 4.40 -14.24
N GLY A 67 -20.43 3.15 -13.76
CA GLY A 67 -20.92 1.95 -14.46
C GLY A 67 -22.27 1.47 -13.96
#